data_AF-A0A947AWK5-F1
#
_entry.id   AF-A0A947AWK5-F1
#
_cell.length_a   1.000
_cell.length_b   1.000
_cell.length_c   1.000
_cell.angle_alpha   90.00
_cell.angle_beta   90.00
_cell.angle_gamma   90.00
#
_symmetry.space_group_name_H-M   'P 1'
#
loop_
_entity.id
_entity.type
_entity.pdbx_description
1 polymer ?
#
loop_
_entity_poly.entity_id
_entity_poly.type
_entity_poly.pdbx_seq_one_letter_code
_entity_poly.pdbx_strand_id
1 'polypeptide(L)'
;MMVPTAGKLLLVFVLISLPFSFVEAAPVQQPVLVTNIRWTGTSWFGSPIIHNLGVGERKLVGTFYDVFVWDNQFNELAEAPHGTNEPHKGRIYPPAVCADLEGDGIYEVVVAS
;
A
#
# COMPACT_ATOMS: atom_id res chain seq x y z
N MET A 1 11.69 62.51 41.00
CA MET A 1 10.86 62.30 39.79
C MET A 1 11.17 60.90 39.26
N MET A 2 10.36 59.90 39.63
CA MET A 2 10.47 58.51 39.16
C MET A 2 9.05 57.99 38.98
N VAL A 3 8.68 57.68 37.73
CA VAL A 3 7.37 57.15 37.34
C VAL A 3 7.51 55.62 37.23
N PRO A 4 6.62 54.81 37.81
CA PRO A 4 6.72 53.36 37.69
C PRO A 4 6.29 52.92 36.29
N THR A 5 7.12 52.09 35.66
CA THR A 5 6.90 51.43 34.37
C THR A 5 5.71 50.46 34.42
N ALA A 6 4.51 50.96 34.09
CA ALA A 6 3.27 50.17 33.96
C ALA A 6 3.25 49.26 32.69
N GLY A 7 4.21 49.41 31.78
CA GLY A 7 4.16 48.76 30.46
C GLY A 7 4.58 47.28 30.39
N LYS A 8 5.23 46.73 31.42
CA LYS A 8 5.74 45.34 31.37
C LYS A 8 4.76 44.28 31.88
N LEU A 9 3.77 44.66 32.68
CA LEU A 9 2.79 43.71 33.24
C LEU A 9 1.68 43.35 32.24
N LEU A 10 1.35 44.26 31.33
CA LEU A 10 0.27 44.08 30.36
C LEU A 10 0.63 43.10 29.23
N LEU A 11 1.91 43.00 28.87
CA LEU A 11 2.37 42.17 27.75
C LEU A 11 2.33 40.66 28.06
N VAL A 12 2.45 40.28 29.35
CA VAL A 12 2.46 38.88 29.78
C VAL A 12 1.05 38.27 29.78
N PHE A 13 0.02 39.07 30.05
CA PHE A 13 -1.37 38.60 30.06
C PHE A 13 -1.94 38.30 28.67
N VAL A 14 -1.48 39.03 27.63
CA VAL A 14 -1.97 38.85 26.24
C VAL A 14 -1.44 37.55 25.60
N LEU A 15 -0.28 37.04 26.05
CA LEU A 15 0.30 35.79 25.54
C LEU A 15 -0.33 34.52 26.14
N ILE A 16 -1.05 34.62 27.26
CA ILE A 16 -1.69 33.47 27.93
C ILE A 16 -3.13 33.23 27.41
N SER A 17 -3.73 34.19 26.70
CA SER A 17 -5.09 34.12 26.19
C SER A 17 -5.23 33.59 24.75
N LEU A 18 -4.16 33.05 24.14
CA LEU A 18 -4.29 32.37 22.85
C LEU A 18 -5.09 31.08 23.06
N PRO A 19 -6.28 30.92 22.44
CA PRO A 19 -7.02 29.68 22.54
C PRO A 19 -6.17 28.58 21.90
N PHE A 20 -5.75 27.61 22.71
CA PHE A 20 -5.28 26.33 22.21
C PHE A 20 -6.45 25.68 21.47
N SER A 21 -6.49 25.81 20.15
CA SER A 21 -7.40 25.03 19.32
C SER A 21 -6.93 23.58 19.36
N PHE A 22 -7.66 22.74 20.09
CA PHE A 22 -7.52 21.30 19.96
C PHE A 22 -7.98 20.92 18.55
N VAL A 23 -7.04 20.54 17.68
CA VAL A 23 -7.39 19.92 16.40
C VAL A 23 -7.86 18.51 16.74
N GLU A 24 -9.18 18.32 16.73
CA GLU A 24 -9.77 16.99 16.78
C GLU A 24 -9.53 16.30 15.43
N ALA A 25 -9.11 15.04 15.47
CA ALA A 25 -9.00 14.26 14.25
C ALA A 25 -10.40 14.09 13.64
N ALA A 26 -10.57 14.50 12.39
CA ALA A 26 -11.82 14.28 11.68
C ALA A 26 -12.13 12.76 11.62
N PRO A 27 -13.41 12.36 11.64
CA PRO A 27 -13.79 10.97 11.49
C PRO A 27 -13.18 10.35 10.23
N VAL A 28 -12.60 9.15 10.36
CA VAL A 28 -12.06 8.40 9.21
C VAL A 28 -13.23 7.93 8.35
N GLN A 29 -13.15 8.20 7.05
CA GLN A 29 -14.14 7.73 6.07
C GLN A 29 -14.20 6.20 6.06
N GLN A 30 -15.41 5.63 6.05
CA GLN A 30 -15.59 4.19 5.95
C GLN A 30 -15.07 3.66 4.61
N PRO A 31 -14.39 2.49 4.61
CA PRO A 31 -13.96 1.84 3.38
C PRO A 31 -15.15 1.53 2.47
N VAL A 32 -14.99 1.81 1.18
CA VAL A 32 -15.95 1.40 0.15
C VAL A 32 -15.34 0.23 -0.62
N LEU A 33 -16.10 -0.85 -0.78
CA LEU A 33 -15.67 -1.98 -1.59
C LEU A 33 -15.50 -1.52 -3.05
N VAL A 34 -14.28 -1.61 -3.57
CA VAL A 34 -13.97 -1.21 -4.96
C VAL A 34 -14.24 -2.34 -5.93
N THR A 35 -13.77 -3.54 -5.62
CA THR A 35 -13.90 -4.71 -6.50
C THR A 35 -13.90 -6.02 -5.70
N ASN A 36 -14.41 -7.07 -6.34
CA ASN A 36 -14.24 -8.45 -5.91
C ASN A 36 -13.69 -9.26 -7.09
N ILE A 37 -12.42 -9.64 -7.00
CA ILE A 37 -11.75 -10.45 -8.03
C ILE A 37 -12.27 -11.89 -7.93
N ARG A 38 -12.56 -12.50 -9.08
CA ARG A 38 -13.22 -13.81 -9.19
C ARG A 38 -12.42 -14.74 -10.11
N TRP A 39 -12.70 -16.03 -10.01
CA TRP A 39 -12.16 -17.09 -10.87
C TRP A 39 -10.66 -17.35 -10.76
N THR A 40 -10.03 -16.95 -9.65
CA THR A 40 -8.59 -17.11 -9.41
C THR A 40 -8.21 -18.41 -8.70
N GLY A 41 -9.18 -19.24 -8.33
CA GLY A 41 -8.96 -20.39 -7.45
C GLY A 41 -8.82 -20.00 -5.96
N THR A 42 -8.07 -20.79 -5.20
CA THR A 42 -7.92 -20.61 -3.74
C THR A 42 -6.53 -20.09 -3.39
N SER A 43 -6.48 -18.93 -2.74
CA SER A 43 -5.28 -18.49 -2.03
C SER A 43 -5.28 -19.09 -0.61
N TRP A 44 -4.11 -19.47 -0.14
CA TRP A 44 -3.92 -20.08 1.18
C TRP A 44 -3.25 -19.10 2.14
N PHE A 45 -1.92 -18.97 2.07
CA PHE A 45 -1.18 -18.02 2.91
C PHE A 45 -0.47 -16.92 2.08
N GLY A 46 -0.60 -16.97 0.76
CA GLY A 46 -0.01 -16.01 -0.16
C GLY A 46 -0.78 -14.70 -0.14
N SER A 47 -0.22 -13.69 0.54
CA SER A 47 -0.78 -12.33 0.52
C SER A 47 -0.56 -11.68 -0.84
N PRO A 48 -1.54 -10.94 -1.37
CA PRO A 48 -1.33 -10.16 -2.59
C PRO A 48 -0.31 -9.06 -2.34
N ILE A 49 0.41 -8.68 -3.39
CA ILE A 49 1.38 -7.59 -3.37
C ILE A 49 0.99 -6.52 -4.39
N ILE A 50 1.30 -5.27 -4.05
CA ILE A 50 1.18 -4.14 -4.96
C ILE A 50 2.58 -3.71 -5.37
N HIS A 51 2.91 -3.79 -6.66
CA HIS A 51 4.24 -3.50 -7.18
C HIS A 51 4.18 -2.82 -8.56
N ASN A 52 5.15 -1.98 -8.92
CA ASN A 52 5.15 -1.28 -10.23
C ASN A 52 5.83 -2.07 -11.37
N LEU A 53 6.54 -3.15 -11.04
CA LEU A 53 7.21 -4.07 -11.97
C LEU A 53 8.08 -3.33 -13.01
N GLY A 54 8.93 -2.42 -12.52
CA GLY A 54 9.83 -1.63 -13.36
C GLY A 54 9.38 -0.18 -13.48
N VAL A 55 8.31 0.08 -14.24
CA VAL A 55 7.86 1.44 -14.55
C VAL A 55 6.34 1.57 -14.63
N GLY A 56 5.84 2.78 -14.38
CA GLY A 56 4.44 3.14 -14.57
C GLY A 56 3.53 2.78 -13.38
N GLU A 57 2.25 2.56 -13.69
CA GLU A 57 1.20 2.33 -12.68
C GLU A 57 1.42 1.03 -11.91
N ARG A 58 1.07 1.05 -10.62
CA ARG A 58 1.14 -0.13 -9.75
C ARG A 58 0.21 -1.24 -10.26
N LYS A 59 0.69 -2.47 -10.15
CA LYS A 59 -0.01 -3.70 -10.46
C LYS A 59 -0.34 -4.43 -9.16
N LEU A 60 -1.44 -5.17 -9.20
CA LEU A 60 -1.78 -6.14 -8.17
C LEU A 60 -1.27 -7.50 -8.63
N VAL A 61 -0.42 -8.13 -7.83
CA VAL A 61 0.02 -9.52 -8.05
C VAL A 61 -0.63 -10.39 -7.00
N GLY A 62 -1.35 -11.42 -7.44
CA GLY A 62 -2.05 -12.35 -6.57
C GLY A 62 -1.52 -13.77 -6.74
N THR A 63 -1.26 -14.42 -5.62
CA THR A 63 -0.83 -15.82 -5.56
C THR A 63 -1.99 -16.70 -5.10
N PHE A 64 -2.45 -17.57 -5.99
CA PHE A 64 -3.51 -18.55 -5.75
C PHE A 64 -2.99 -19.96 -6.06
N TYR A 65 -3.77 -20.77 -6.77
CA TYR A 65 -3.21 -21.93 -7.45
C TYR A 65 -2.32 -21.50 -8.59
N ASP A 66 -2.72 -20.46 -9.33
CA ASP A 66 -1.96 -19.77 -10.36
C ASP A 66 -1.44 -18.42 -9.83
N VAL A 67 -0.51 -17.81 -10.54
CA VAL A 67 -0.08 -16.42 -10.29
C VAL A 67 -0.76 -15.51 -11.29
N PHE A 68 -1.39 -14.45 -10.80
CA PHE A 68 -2.08 -13.47 -11.63
C PHE A 68 -1.48 -12.08 -11.43
N VAL A 69 -1.50 -11.28 -12.48
CA VAL A 69 -1.13 -9.86 -12.46
C VAL A 69 -2.28 -9.04 -13.03
N TRP A 70 -2.76 -8.05 -12.29
CA TRP A 70 -3.77 -7.09 -12.75
C TRP A 70 -3.22 -5.66 -12.78
N ASP A 71 -3.77 -4.83 -13.66
CA ASP A 71 -3.59 -3.38 -13.61
C ASP A 71 -4.36 -2.71 -12.45
N ASN A 72 -4.23 -1.39 -12.32
CA ASN A 72 -4.90 -0.60 -11.29
C ASN A 72 -6.40 -0.38 -11.56
N GLN A 73 -6.93 -0.84 -12.70
CA GLN A 73 -8.38 -0.96 -12.97
C GLN A 73 -8.88 -2.41 -12.83
N PHE A 74 -8.04 -3.33 -12.35
CA PHE A 74 -8.33 -4.76 -12.17
C PHE A 74 -8.55 -5.53 -13.48
N ASN A 75 -8.01 -5.05 -14.61
CA ASN A 75 -7.91 -5.88 -15.82
C ASN A 75 -6.73 -6.85 -15.66
N GLU A 76 -6.96 -8.11 -16.01
CA GLU A 76 -5.90 -9.12 -15.98
C GLU A 76 -4.90 -8.87 -17.11
N LEU A 77 -3.63 -8.80 -16.75
CA LEU A 77 -2.53 -8.58 -17.69
C LEU A 77 -1.80 -9.89 -17.99
N ALA A 78 -1.69 -10.78 -17.01
CA ALA A 78 -0.99 -12.04 -17.14
C ALA A 78 -1.48 -13.06 -16.11
N GLU A 79 -1.40 -14.32 -16.52
CA GLU A 79 -1.57 -15.51 -15.70
C GLU A 79 -0.36 -16.43 -15.93
N ALA A 80 0.26 -16.90 -14.86
CA ALA A 80 1.20 -18.01 -14.90
C ALA A 80 0.50 -19.22 -14.25
N PRO A 81 0.09 -20.21 -15.04
CA PRO A 81 -0.65 -21.35 -14.54
C PRO A 81 0.26 -22.31 -13.77
N HIS A 82 -0.32 -23.16 -12.92
CA HIS A 82 0.37 -24.30 -12.32
C HIS A 82 0.28 -25.54 -13.21
N GLY A 83 1.31 -26.39 -13.17
CA GLY A 83 1.29 -27.66 -13.88
C GLY A 83 2.67 -28.31 -14.04
N THR A 84 2.68 -29.51 -14.63
CA THR A 84 3.92 -30.29 -14.83
C THR A 84 4.94 -29.57 -15.71
N ASN A 85 4.47 -28.81 -16.70
CA ASN A 85 5.29 -28.09 -17.67
C ASN A 85 5.22 -26.56 -17.48
N GLU A 86 4.69 -26.12 -16.34
CA GLU A 86 4.47 -24.70 -16.07
C GLU A 86 5.52 -24.13 -15.10
N PRO A 87 5.61 -22.80 -14.95
CA PRO A 87 6.63 -22.16 -14.11
C PRO A 87 6.59 -22.56 -12.63
N HIS A 88 5.46 -23.09 -12.15
CA HIS A 88 5.33 -23.67 -10.82
C HIS A 88 4.40 -24.89 -10.84
N LYS A 89 4.59 -25.80 -9.87
CA LYS A 89 3.99 -27.15 -9.93
C LYS A 89 2.69 -27.30 -9.15
N GLY A 90 2.29 -26.28 -8.42
CA GLY A 90 1.10 -26.32 -7.60
C GLY A 90 0.97 -25.08 -6.72
N ARG A 91 0.47 -25.32 -5.50
CA ARG A 91 0.03 -24.28 -4.58
C ARG A 91 1.15 -23.37 -4.15
N ILE A 92 0.87 -22.07 -4.12
CA ILE A 92 1.80 -21.08 -3.59
C ILE A 92 1.45 -20.79 -2.14
N TYR A 93 2.40 -21.07 -1.25
CA TYR A 93 2.21 -20.88 0.18
C TYR A 93 2.67 -19.50 0.65
N PRO A 94 3.92 -19.06 0.42
CA PRO A 94 4.36 -17.73 0.85
C PRO A 94 3.89 -16.63 -0.11
N PRO A 95 3.87 -15.35 0.34
CA PRO A 95 3.72 -14.21 -0.55
C PRO A 95 4.80 -14.21 -1.66
N ALA A 96 4.43 -13.72 -2.84
CA ALA A 96 5.39 -13.50 -3.92
C ALA A 96 6.42 -12.42 -3.56
N VAL A 97 7.59 -12.50 -4.19
CA VAL A 97 8.61 -11.45 -4.19
C VAL A 97 8.68 -10.87 -5.60
N CYS A 98 8.66 -9.54 -5.71
CA CYS A 98 8.96 -8.85 -6.96
C CYS A 98 10.33 -8.19 -6.87
N ALA A 99 11.22 -8.53 -7.79
CA ALA A 99 12.56 -7.95 -7.86
C ALA A 99 13.07 -8.02 -9.30
N ASP A 100 13.93 -7.08 -9.68
CA ASP A 100 14.76 -7.17 -10.88
C ASP A 100 16.01 -7.96 -10.48
N LEU A 101 16.05 -9.24 -10.82
CA LEU A 101 17.10 -10.16 -10.37
C LEU A 101 18.37 -10.03 -11.23
N GLU A 102 18.22 -9.67 -12.49
CA GLU A 102 19.29 -9.56 -13.47
C GLU A 102 19.85 -8.13 -13.63
N GLY A 103 19.13 -7.11 -13.16
CA GLY A 103 19.49 -5.70 -13.29
C GLY A 103 19.24 -5.13 -14.69
N ASP A 104 18.32 -5.71 -15.47
CA ASP A 104 18.03 -5.30 -16.84
C ASP A 104 16.78 -4.39 -16.96
N GLY A 105 16.14 -4.10 -15.82
CA GLY A 105 14.92 -3.30 -15.74
C GLY A 105 13.64 -4.09 -15.97
N ILE A 106 13.72 -5.40 -16.21
CA ILE A 106 12.60 -6.33 -16.16
C ILE A 106 12.50 -6.85 -14.72
N TYR A 107 11.28 -6.98 -14.21
CA TYR A 107 11.05 -7.44 -12.83
C TYR A 107 10.41 -8.82 -12.86
N GLU A 108 11.00 -9.74 -12.11
CA GLU A 108 10.53 -11.10 -11.93
C GLU A 108 9.49 -11.14 -10.80
N VAL A 109 8.50 -12.01 -10.97
CA VAL A 109 7.60 -12.43 -9.90
C VAL A 109 8.06 -13.81 -9.43
N VAL A 110 8.68 -13.85 -8.26
CA VAL A 110 9.24 -15.07 -7.67
C VAL A 110 8.24 -15.64 -6.67
N VAL A 111 7.96 -16.93 -6.81
CA VAL A 111 7.07 -17.69 -5.93
C VAL A 111 7.72 -18.99 -5.50
N ALA A 112 7.24 -19.55 -4.38
CA ALA A 112 7.60 -20.90 -3.96
C ALA A 112 6.34 -21.77 -3.94
N SER A 113 6.35 -22.85 -4.73
CA SER A 113 5.27 -23.81 -4.88
C SER A 113 5.66 -25.22 -4.44
#